data_AF-A0AA39Q3A8-F1
#
_entry.id   AF-A0AA39Q3A8-F1
#
_cell.length_a   1.000
_cell.length_b   1.000
_cell.length_c   1.000
_cell.angle_alpha   90.00
_cell.angle_beta   90.00
_cell.angle_gamma   90.00
#
_symmetry.space_group_name_H-M   'P 1'
#
loop_
_entity.id
_entity.type
_entity.pdbx_description
1 polymer ?
#
loop_
_entity_poly.entity_id
_entity_poly.type
_entity_poly.pdbx_seq_one_letter_code
_entity_poly.pdbx_strand_id
1 'polypeptide(L)'
;MSAGVNGTEYLSFDHTFEDPVVVPILGTADSGAIADVQLTQGGPGTLTILLSKSLDLLNLDVDMRVATINGQLGITSNETGLTQSDVPAIFNTPFN
;
A
#
# COMPACT_ATOMS: atom_id res chain seq x y z
N MET A 1 -3.29 -1.86 -6.65
CA MET A 1 -1.87 -1.58 -6.32
C MET A 1 -1.02 -2.82 -6.45
N SER A 2 0.28 -2.66 -6.74
CA SER A 2 1.29 -3.71 -6.88
C SER A 2 2.52 -3.38 -6.05
N ALA A 3 3.05 -4.38 -5.33
CA ALA A 3 4.27 -4.23 -4.54
C ALA A 3 5.19 -5.45 -4.64
N GLY A 4 6.48 -5.20 -4.42
CA GLY A 4 7.50 -6.18 -4.69
C GLY A 4 8.87 -5.86 -4.11
N VAL A 5 9.86 -6.63 -4.53
CA VAL A 5 11.27 -6.44 -4.14
C VAL A 5 12.11 -6.43 -5.40
N ASN A 6 12.97 -5.42 -5.58
CA ASN A 6 13.87 -5.31 -6.74
C ASN A 6 13.13 -5.42 -8.09
N GLY A 7 11.97 -4.76 -8.19
CA GLY A 7 11.15 -4.76 -9.42
C GLY A 7 10.40 -6.07 -9.70
N THR A 8 10.54 -7.11 -8.86
CA THR A 8 9.74 -8.32 -8.96
C THR A 8 8.47 -8.17 -8.14
N GLU A 9 7.29 -8.26 -8.78
CA GLU A 9 6.01 -8.22 -8.08
C GLU A 9 5.80 -9.48 -7.23
N TYR A 10 5.41 -9.26 -5.97
CA TYR A 10 5.10 -10.33 -5.03
C TYR A 10 3.66 -10.29 -4.53
N LEU A 11 3.01 -9.13 -4.58
CA LEU A 11 1.61 -8.98 -4.22
C LEU A 11 0.96 -7.91 -5.09
N SER A 12 -0.33 -8.12 -5.36
CA SER A 12 -1.17 -7.18 -6.10
C SER A 12 -2.59 -7.28 -5.58
N PHE A 13 -3.19 -6.14 -5.26
CA PHE A 13 -4.54 -6.07 -4.71
C PHE A 13 -5.16 -4.70 -4.92
N ASP A 14 -6.49 -4.65 -4.91
CA ASP A 14 -7.25 -3.40 -4.81
C ASP A 14 -7.84 -3.29 -3.41
N HIS A 15 -7.86 -2.08 -2.86
CA HIS A 15 -8.35 -1.83 -1.51
C HIS A 15 -9.15 -0.53 -1.46
N THR A 16 -10.32 -0.62 -0.84
CA THR A 16 -11.16 0.53 -0.49
C THR A 16 -11.29 0.57 1.01
N PHE A 17 -10.85 1.68 1.62
CA PHE A 17 -11.00 1.88 3.06
C PHE A 17 -12.46 2.10 3.43
N GLU A 18 -12.95 1.42 4.48
CA GLU A 18 -14.29 1.70 5.04
C GLU A 18 -14.35 3.13 5.59
N ASP A 19 -13.34 3.50 6.39
CA ASP A 19 -13.11 4.87 6.85
C ASP A 19 -11.94 5.51 6.08
N PRO A 20 -12.12 6.67 5.45
CA PRO A 20 -11.05 7.31 4.68
C PRO A 20 -9.80 7.62 5.51
N VAL A 21 -8.63 7.32 4.96
CA VAL A 21 -7.35 7.71 5.55
C VAL A 21 -7.12 9.20 5.32
N VAL A 22 -6.95 9.97 6.41
CA VAL A 22 -6.71 11.42 6.35
C VAL A 22 -5.23 11.71 6.58
N VAL A 23 -4.57 12.24 5.55
CA VAL A 23 -3.16 12.65 5.63
C VAL A 23 -3.06 14.11 6.12
N PRO A 24 -2.33 14.40 7.21
CA PRO A 24 -2.11 15.78 7.66
C PRO A 24 -1.29 16.60 6.66
N ILE A 25 -1.54 17.91 6.55
CA ILE A 25 -0.91 18.82 5.57
C ILE A 25 0.63 18.74 5.57
N LEU A 26 1.24 18.51 6.73
CA LEU A 26 2.70 18.39 6.89
C LEU A 26 3.10 17.06 7.54
N GLY A 27 2.33 16.01 7.31
CA GLY A 27 2.53 14.72 7.95
C GLY A 27 2.36 13.53 7.01
N THR A 28 2.54 12.36 7.58
CA THR A 28 2.25 11.06 6.96
C THR A 28 1.09 10.42 7.70
N ALA A 29 0.33 9.57 7.02
CA ALA A 29 -0.63 8.69 7.65
C ALA A 29 -0.27 7.25 7.31
N ASP A 30 -0.46 6.36 8.29
CA ASP A 30 -0.42 4.92 8.08
C ASP A 30 -1.81 4.49 7.61
N SER A 31 -1.88 3.73 6.52
CA SER A 31 -3.13 3.14 6.02
C SER A 31 -3.68 2.03 6.92
N GLY A 32 -2.91 1.57 7.89
CA GLY A 32 -3.22 0.43 8.72
C GLY A 32 -2.92 -0.90 8.02
N ALA A 33 -3.54 -1.97 8.53
CA ALA A 33 -3.36 -3.31 8.00
C ALA A 33 -4.37 -3.59 6.88
N ILE A 34 -3.87 -4.09 5.76
CA ILE A 34 -4.71 -4.59 4.66
C ILE A 34 -4.73 -6.11 4.73
N ALA A 35 -5.90 -6.67 5.03
CA ALA A 35 -6.10 -8.10 5.18
C ALA A 35 -6.29 -8.80 3.82
N ASP A 36 -6.14 -10.12 3.82
CA ASP A 36 -6.49 -11.01 2.70
C ASP A 36 -5.80 -10.70 1.36
N VAL A 37 -4.61 -10.09 1.43
CA VAL A 37 -3.77 -9.85 0.25
C VAL A 37 -3.23 -11.18 -0.28
N GLN A 38 -3.60 -11.51 -1.52
CA GLN A 38 -3.05 -12.68 -2.21
C GLN A 38 -1.62 -12.42 -2.69
N LEU A 39 -0.74 -13.41 -2.50
CA LEU A 39 0.63 -13.36 -2.99
C LEU A 39 0.71 -13.89 -4.42
N THR A 40 1.26 -13.09 -5.33
CA THR A 40 1.43 -13.45 -6.74
C THR A 40 2.33 -14.67 -6.92
N GLN A 41 3.33 -14.83 -6.04
CA GLN A 41 4.38 -15.86 -6.15
C GLN A 41 4.18 -17.08 -5.22
N GLY A 42 3.06 -17.16 -4.49
CA GLY A 42 2.80 -18.24 -3.53
C GLY A 42 3.84 -18.36 -2.39
N GLY A 43 3.93 -19.53 -1.76
CA GLY A 43 4.76 -19.78 -0.55
C GLY A 43 6.24 -19.37 -0.63
N PRO A 44 6.97 -19.59 -1.74
CA PRO A 44 8.35 -19.12 -1.89
C PRO A 44 8.47 -17.59 -1.91
N GLY A 45 7.47 -16.90 -2.47
CA GLY A 45 7.40 -15.44 -2.45
C GLY A 45 7.28 -14.88 -1.04
N THR A 46 6.57 -15.61 -0.16
CA THR A 46 6.40 -15.24 1.25
C THR A 46 7.74 -15.07 1.97
N LEU A 47 8.72 -15.96 1.74
CA LEU A 47 10.01 -15.92 2.44
C LEU A 47 10.84 -14.68 2.05
N THR A 48 10.87 -14.34 0.76
CA THR A 48 11.59 -13.15 0.28
C THR A 48 11.01 -11.88 0.89
N ILE A 49 9.69 -11.75 0.90
CA ILE A 49 8.98 -10.59 1.47
C ILE A 49 9.23 -10.49 2.99
N LEU A 50 9.13 -11.62 3.72
CA LEU A 50 9.32 -11.66 5.18
C LEU A 50 10.73 -11.22 5.63
N LEU A 51 11.75 -11.52 4.81
CA LEU A 51 13.14 -11.17 5.05
C LEU A 51 13.44 -9.70 4.70
N SER A 52 12.74 -9.13 3.71
CA SER A 52 12.99 -7.77 3.22
C SER A 52 12.64 -6.68 4.23
N LYS A 53 11.60 -6.87 5.07
CA LYS A 53 11.05 -5.87 6.03
C LYS A 53 10.51 -4.57 5.40
N SER A 54 10.81 -4.33 4.13
CA SER A 54 10.23 -3.30 3.28
C SER A 54 9.80 -3.90 1.94
N LEU A 55 8.90 -3.19 1.25
CA LEU A 55 8.54 -3.45 -0.14
C LEU A 55 8.64 -2.18 -0.97
N ASP A 56 8.89 -2.36 -2.25
CA ASP A 56 8.75 -1.32 -3.25
C ASP A 56 7.30 -1.32 -3.76
N LEU A 57 6.66 -0.16 -3.77
CA LEU A 57 5.44 0.08 -4.53
C LEU A 57 5.82 0.21 -6.01
N LEU A 58 5.47 -0.82 -6.78
CA LEU A 58 5.79 -0.91 -8.21
C LEU A 58 4.76 -0.19 -9.07
N ASN A 59 3.50 -0.17 -8.61
CA ASN A 59 2.43 0.64 -9.19
C ASN A 59 1.35 0.89 -8.13
N LEU A 60 1.05 2.14 -7.86
CA LEU A 60 -0.05 2.54 -7.00
C LEU A 60 -0.91 3.59 -7.72
N ASP A 61 -2.18 3.25 -7.87
CA ASP A 61 -3.21 4.18 -8.31
C ASP A 61 -4.11 4.48 -7.11
N VAL A 62 -4.39 5.76 -6.86
CA VAL A 62 -5.14 6.22 -5.69
C VAL A 62 -6.23 7.19 -6.11
N ASP A 63 -7.46 6.90 -5.70
CA ASP A 63 -8.54 7.87 -5.68
C ASP A 63 -8.53 8.60 -4.34
N MET A 64 -8.35 9.93 -4.38
CA MET A 64 -8.25 10.74 -3.18
C MET A 64 -9.04 12.05 -3.29
N ARG A 65 -9.21 12.73 -2.17
CA ARG A 65 -9.69 14.10 -2.13
C ARG A 65 -8.56 15.01 -1.67
N VAL A 66 -8.31 16.06 -2.45
CA VAL A 66 -7.30 17.08 -2.14
C VAL A 66 -7.94 18.37 -1.66
N ALA A 67 -7.16 19.22 -0.99
CA ALA A 67 -7.61 20.47 -0.39
C ALA A 67 -8.81 20.28 0.57
N THR A 68 -8.78 19.21 1.36
CA THR A 68 -9.81 18.91 2.36
C THR A 68 -9.57 19.69 3.65
N ILE A 69 -10.63 19.88 4.44
CA ILE A 69 -10.55 20.42 5.80
C ILE A 69 -10.92 19.29 6.75
N ASN A 70 -9.97 18.80 7.55
CA ASN A 70 -10.14 17.63 8.42
C ASN A 70 -10.70 16.39 7.68
N GLY A 71 -10.24 16.15 6.43
CA GLY A 71 -10.71 15.03 5.61
C GLY A 71 -12.08 15.22 4.95
N GLN A 72 -12.74 16.37 5.16
CA GLN A 72 -14.05 16.69 4.59
C GLN A 72 -13.94 17.67 3.42
N LEU A 73 -14.96 17.67 2.55
CA LEU A 73 -15.04 18.47 1.32
C LEU A 73 -13.91 18.12 0.33
N GLY A 74 -13.38 19.12 -0.39
CA GLY A 74 -12.29 18.97 -1.34
C GLY A 74 -12.71 18.54 -2.74
N ILE A 75 -11.70 18.43 -3.61
CA ILE A 75 -11.85 18.04 -5.01
C ILE A 75 -11.33 16.61 -5.16
N THR A 76 -12.07 15.77 -5.86
CA THR A 76 -11.60 14.42 -6.19
C THR A 76 -10.43 14.51 -7.16
N SER A 77 -9.35 13.79 -6.84
CA SER A 77 -8.20 13.57 -7.71
C SER A 77 -7.96 12.08 -7.87
N ASN A 78 -7.50 11.69 -9.05
CA ASN A 78 -7.05 10.35 -9.35
C ASN A 78 -5.57 10.46 -9.69
N GLU A 79 -4.74 9.87 -8.84
CA GLU A 79 -3.29 9.81 -9.04
C GLU A 79 -2.94 8.42 -9.55
N THR A 80 -2.15 8.32 -10.61
CA THR A 80 -1.85 7.03 -11.26
C THR A 80 -0.36 6.83 -11.44
N GLY A 81 0.08 5.56 -11.47
CA GLY A 81 1.47 5.19 -11.70
C GLY A 81 2.43 5.64 -10.60
N LEU A 82 1.93 5.83 -9.36
CA LEU A 82 2.77 6.21 -8.24
C LEU A 82 3.72 5.05 -7.90
N THR A 83 4.97 5.39 -7.63
CA THR A 83 6.00 4.43 -7.21
C THR A 83 6.71 4.95 -5.98
N GLN A 84 7.15 4.02 -5.12
CA GLN A 84 7.90 4.36 -3.93
C GLN A 84 8.76 3.17 -3.51
N SER A 85 10.05 3.41 -3.27
CA SER A 85 10.96 2.37 -2.77
C SER A 85 11.00 2.33 -1.25
N ASP A 86 11.39 1.18 -0.71
CA ASP A 86 11.68 0.98 0.72
C ASP A 86 10.51 1.35 1.65
N VAL A 87 9.26 1.06 1.24
CA VAL A 87 8.09 1.27 2.10
C VAL A 87 8.10 0.24 3.23
N PRO A 88 8.16 0.68 4.51
CA PRO A 88 8.16 -0.24 5.64
C PRO A 88 6.89 -1.08 5.66
N ALA A 89 7.03 -2.41 5.79
CA ALA A 89 5.90 -3.32 5.77
C ALA A 89 6.04 -4.41 6.84
N ILE A 90 4.94 -4.66 7.55
CA ILE A 90 4.83 -5.74 8.53
C ILE A 90 3.97 -6.84 7.93
N PHE A 91 4.54 -8.03 7.81
CA PHE A 91 3.83 -9.21 7.29
C PHE A 91 3.45 -10.12 8.43
N ASN A 92 2.14 -10.34 8.57
CA ASN A 92 1.60 -11.40 9.40
C ASN A 92 1.06 -12.50 8.49
N THR A 93 1.67 -13.68 8.54
CA THR A 93 1.24 -14.83 7.74
C THR A 93 0.87 -15.97 8.67
N PRO A 94 -0.07 -16.86 8.30
CA PRO A 94 -0.47 -17.98 9.14
C PRO A 94 0.63 -19.05 9.33
N PHE A 95 1.81 -18.84 8.75
CA PHE A 95 2.96 -19.75 8.81
C PHE A 95 4.03 -19.31 9.83
N ASN A 96 3.73 -18.30 10.65
CA ASN A 96 4.50 -17.92 11.84
C ASN A 96 3.93 -18.58 13.10
#